data_AF-A0AAU3T3R6-F1
#
_entry.id   AF-A0AAU3T3R6-F1
#
_cell.length_a   1.000
_cell.length_b   1.000
_cell.length_c   1.000
_cell.angle_alpha   90.00
_cell.angle_beta   90.00
_cell.angle_gamma   90.00
#
_symmetry.space_group_name_H-M   'P 1'
#
loop_
_entity.id
_entity.type
_entity.pdbx_description
1 polymer ?
#
loop_
_entity_poly.entity_id
_entity_poly.type
_entity_poly.pdbx_seq_one_letter_code
_entity_poly.pdbx_strand_id
1 'polypeptide(L)'
;MSFDEEWQQHKDEVSMRLNGLPAYDPGGTGEYGGGPGTADYIVHADDLGRIGHDAFLLFNGMDGAGKHAQAGSEAAATALKGGGFDTGNALAELNRCGTRRSPR
;
A
#
# COMPACT_ATOMS: atom_id res chain seq x y z
N MET A 1 18.85 44.61 10.57
CA MET A 1 18.06 43.36 10.61
C MET A 1 18.93 42.34 11.29
N SER A 2 18.48 41.82 12.42
CA SER A 2 19.20 40.80 13.18
C SER A 2 18.74 39.41 12.78
N PHE A 3 19.59 38.40 13.00
CA PHE A 3 19.25 37.00 12.77
C PHE A 3 17.97 36.57 13.48
N ASP A 4 17.72 37.09 14.69
CA ASP A 4 16.51 36.79 15.45
C ASP A 4 15.24 37.35 14.78
N GLU A 5 15.29 38.52 14.15
CA GLU A 5 14.17 39.08 13.39
C GLU A 5 13.83 38.21 12.16
N GLU A 6 14.84 37.82 11.40
CA GLU A 6 14.67 36.98 10.19
C GLU A 6 14.18 35.57 10.56
N TRP A 7 14.63 35.04 11.70
CA TRP A 7 14.22 33.73 12.20
C TRP A 7 12.75 33.71 12.66
N GLN A 8 12.27 34.78 13.31
CA GLN A 8 10.86 34.88 13.68
C GLN A 8 9.97 35.07 12.45
N GLN A 9 10.41 35.88 11.49
CA GLN A 9 9.68 36.09 10.25
C GLN A 9 9.48 34.77 9.47
N HIS A 10 10.52 33.94 9.39
CA HIS A 10 10.41 32.63 8.76
C HIS A 10 9.58 31.62 9.58
N LYS A 11 9.54 31.73 10.90
CA LYS A 11 8.63 30.90 11.73
C LYS A 11 7.16 31.23 11.47
N ASP A 12 6.84 32.52 11.32
CA ASP A 12 5.48 32.96 11.04
C ASP A 12 5.05 32.57 9.61
N GLU A 13 5.96 32.63 8.63
CA GLU A 13 5.72 32.14 7.26
C GLU A 13 5.53 30.61 7.17
N VAL A 14 6.26 29.84 7.99
CA VAL A 14 6.22 28.36 8.02
C VAL A 14 5.15 27.83 8.98
N SER A 15 4.22 28.67 9.44
CA SER A 15 2.99 28.24 10.14
C SER A 15 2.01 27.49 9.21
N MET A 16 2.53 26.71 8.26
CA MET A 16 1.82 25.68 7.53
C MET A 16 1.96 24.37 8.32
N ARG A 17 0.82 23.85 8.79
CA ARG A 17 0.76 22.56 9.49
C ARG A 17 1.31 21.48 8.57
N LEU A 18 2.46 20.91 8.94
CA LEU A 18 3.13 19.82 8.22
C LEU A 18 2.24 18.57 8.02
N ASN A 19 1.09 18.48 8.70
CA ASN A 19 0.08 17.43 8.57
C ASN A 19 -1.35 17.99 8.40
N GLY A 20 -1.58 18.88 7.44
CA GLY A 20 -2.92 19.39 7.14
C GLY A 20 -3.28 19.27 5.68
N LEU A 21 -3.98 18.19 5.29
CA LEU A 21 -4.73 18.20 4.03
C LEU A 21 -5.92 19.18 4.18
N PRO A 22 -6.19 20.04 3.18
CA PRO A 22 -7.37 20.89 3.22
C PRO A 22 -8.64 20.03 3.24
N ALA A 23 -9.57 20.41 4.12
CA ALA A 23 -10.85 19.75 4.28
C ALA A 23 -11.62 19.68 2.95
N TYR A 24 -11.97 18.46 2.52
CA TYR A 24 -12.95 18.25 1.45
C TYR A 24 -14.34 18.04 2.07
N ASP A 25 -15.31 18.70 1.45
CA ASP A 25 -16.69 18.97 1.89
C ASP A 25 -17.65 17.75 1.72
N PRO A 26 -18.95 17.80 2.09
CA PRO A 26 -19.53 17.17 3.27
C PRO A 26 -20.69 16.26 2.83
N GLY A 27 -20.40 15.10 2.25
CA GLY A 27 -21.46 14.27 1.65
C GLY A 27 -21.30 12.76 1.79
N GLY A 28 -20.24 12.28 2.43
CA GLY A 28 -19.99 10.85 2.59
C GLY A 28 -20.34 10.39 3.99
N THR A 29 -21.34 9.50 4.10
CA THR A 29 -21.73 8.78 5.33
C THR A 29 -20.67 7.76 5.77
N GLY A 30 -19.43 8.20 5.90
CA GLY A 30 -18.36 7.38 6.46
C GLY A 30 -18.40 7.49 7.98
N GLU A 31 -18.64 6.37 8.66
CA GLU A 31 -18.49 6.17 10.10
C GLU A 31 -17.04 6.42 10.62
N TYR A 32 -16.15 6.91 9.75
CA TYR A 32 -14.75 7.21 10.00
C TYR A 32 -14.42 8.59 9.44
N GLY A 33 -14.89 9.65 10.10
CA GLY A 33 -14.75 11.03 9.62
C GLY A 33 -14.49 12.02 10.75
N GLY A 34 -13.33 11.92 11.40
CA GLY A 34 -12.88 12.90 12.38
C GLY A 34 -12.54 14.23 11.71
N GLY A 35 -13.43 15.21 11.83
CA GLY A 35 -13.19 16.59 11.44
C GLY A 35 -12.03 17.24 12.23
N PRO A 36 -11.52 18.39 11.77
CA PRO A 36 -10.33 19.00 12.34
C PRO A 36 -10.65 19.60 13.72
N GLY A 37 -10.28 18.91 14.80
CA GLY A 37 -10.16 19.58 16.09
C GLY A 37 -10.22 18.79 17.40
N THR A 38 -10.63 17.52 17.47
CA THR A 38 -10.97 16.94 18.80
C THR A 38 -10.75 15.43 18.97
N ALA A 39 -9.65 14.85 18.50
CA ALA A 39 -9.23 13.56 19.01
C ALA A 39 -7.71 13.42 18.93
N ASP A 40 -7.05 13.34 20.08
CA ASP A 40 -5.83 12.57 20.14
C ASP A 40 -6.16 11.19 19.56
N TYR A 41 -5.35 10.69 18.63
CA TYR A 41 -5.54 9.37 18.03
C TYR A 41 -5.37 8.28 19.10
N ILE A 42 -6.41 8.04 19.90
CA ILE A 42 -6.45 6.92 20.83
C ILE A 42 -6.69 5.68 19.99
N VAL A 43 -5.63 4.89 19.84
CA VAL A 43 -5.71 3.61 19.15
C VAL A 43 -6.17 2.55 20.15
N HIS A 44 -7.34 1.98 19.91
CA HIS A 44 -7.85 0.87 20.72
C HIS A 44 -7.22 -0.45 20.25
N ALA A 45 -6.83 -1.29 21.21
CA ALA A 45 -6.18 -2.57 20.93
C ALA A 45 -7.09 -3.52 20.12
N ASP A 46 -8.40 -3.47 20.35
CA ASP A 46 -9.38 -4.28 19.61
C ASP A 46 -9.43 -3.91 18.12
N ASP A 47 -9.31 -2.62 17.79
CA ASP A 47 -9.27 -2.15 16.40
C ASP A 47 -7.99 -2.60 15.69
N LEU A 48 -6.84 -2.55 16.38
CA LEU A 48 -5.59 -3.10 15.86
C LEU A 48 -5.67 -4.63 15.68
N GLY A 49 -6.31 -5.33 16.62
CA GLY A 49 -6.54 -6.77 16.54
C GLY A 49 -7.38 -7.15 15.33
N ARG A 50 -8.47 -6.42 15.08
CA ARG A 50 -9.34 -6.62 13.90
C ARG A 50 -8.59 -6.36 12.60
N ILE A 51 -7.90 -5.22 12.48
CA ILE A 51 -7.11 -4.90 11.29
C ILE A 51 -6.01 -5.95 11.05
N GLY A 52 -5.35 -6.40 12.12
CA GLY A 52 -4.33 -7.45 12.04
C GLY A 52 -4.90 -8.78 11.56
N HIS A 53 -6.08 -9.17 12.05
CA HIS A 53 -6.78 -10.37 11.61
C HIS A 53 -7.19 -10.30 10.13
N ASP A 54 -7.80 -9.19 9.72
CA ASP A 54 -8.23 -8.99 8.33
C ASP A 54 -7.03 -8.98 7.38
N ALA A 55 -5.94 -8.32 7.76
CA ALA A 55 -4.69 -8.34 7.01
C ALA A 55 -4.11 -9.75 6.90
N PHE A 56 -4.17 -10.55 7.97
CA PHE A 56 -3.72 -11.94 7.97
C PHE A 56 -4.58 -12.82 7.05
N LEU A 57 -5.90 -12.68 7.09
CA LEU A 57 -6.80 -13.39 6.18
C LEU A 57 -6.55 -13.02 4.71
N LEU A 58 -6.40 -11.72 4.43
CA LEU A 58 -6.06 -11.22 3.10
C LEU A 58 -4.74 -11.82 2.60
N PHE A 59 -3.70 -11.81 3.44
CA PHE A 59 -2.40 -12.38 3.10
C PHE A 59 -2.52 -13.86 2.76
N ASN A 60 -3.19 -14.66 3.59
CA ASN A 60 -3.35 -16.09 3.32
C ASN A 60 -4.15 -16.36 2.04
N GLY A 61 -5.20 -15.58 1.79
CA GLY A 61 -5.96 -15.66 0.55
C GLY A 61 -5.11 -15.32 -0.68
N MET A 62 -4.30 -14.26 -0.58
CA MET A 62 -3.43 -13.81 -1.67
C MET A 62 -2.25 -14.77 -1.92
N ASP A 63 -1.69 -15.38 -0.88
CA ASP A 63 -0.66 -16.43 -1.01
C ASP A 63 -1.19 -17.64 -1.78
N GLY A 64 -2.38 -18.15 -1.40
CA GLY A 64 -3.04 -19.24 -2.11
C GLY A 64 -3.35 -18.89 -3.57
N ALA A 65 -3.96 -17.72 -3.82
CA ALA A 65 -4.25 -17.24 -5.16
C ALA A 65 -2.97 -17.05 -6.00
N GLY A 66 -1.90 -16.54 -5.39
CA GLY A 66 -0.59 -16.37 -6.01
C GLY A 66 0.01 -17.69 -6.48
N LYS A 67 -0.08 -18.76 -5.67
CA LYS A 67 0.36 -20.11 -6.05
C LYS A 67 -0.41 -20.66 -7.25
N HIS A 68 -1.73 -20.45 -7.30
CA HIS A 68 -2.54 -20.85 -8.46
C HIS A 68 -2.16 -20.06 -9.72
N ALA A 69 -1.95 -18.74 -9.60
CA ALA A 69 -1.52 -17.89 -10.71
C ALA A 69 -0.13 -18.28 -11.22
N GLN A 70 0.79 -18.65 -10.32
CA GLN A 70 2.12 -19.14 -10.68
C GLN A 70 2.04 -20.42 -11.50
N ALA A 71 1.27 -21.41 -11.02
CA ALA A 71 1.09 -22.70 -11.72
C ALA A 71 0.43 -22.50 -13.10
N GLY A 72 -0.59 -21.64 -13.18
CA GLY A 72 -1.23 -21.28 -14.45
C GLY A 72 -0.27 -20.61 -15.44
N SER A 73 0.60 -19.72 -14.95
CA SER A 73 1.61 -19.05 -15.76
C SER A 73 2.70 -20.00 -16.26
N GLU A 74 3.12 -20.97 -15.45
CA GLU A 74 4.02 -22.07 -15.84
C GLU A 74 3.42 -22.94 -16.96
N ALA A 75 2.15 -23.32 -16.83
CA ALA A 75 1.45 -24.09 -17.85
C ALA A 75 1.31 -23.31 -19.17
N ALA A 76 0.92 -22.03 -19.10
CA ALA A 76 0.81 -21.16 -20.26
C ALA A 76 2.17 -20.96 -20.95
N ALA A 77 3.24 -20.74 -20.19
CA ALA A 77 4.59 -20.60 -20.73
C ALA A 77 5.03 -21.87 -21.48
N THR A 78 4.73 -23.04 -20.92
CA THR A 78 5.03 -24.34 -21.55
C THR A 78 4.25 -24.52 -22.84
N ALA A 79 2.96 -24.19 -22.85
CA ALA A 79 2.12 -24.29 -24.04
C ALA A 79 2.59 -23.35 -25.16
N LEU A 80 2.90 -22.09 -24.84
CA LEU A 80 3.41 -21.11 -25.80
C LEU A 80 4.76 -21.54 -26.39
N LYS A 81 5.66 -22.07 -25.55
CA LYS A 81 6.94 -22.62 -26.00
C LYS A 81 6.75 -23.83 -26.92
N GLY A 82 5.84 -24.73 -26.58
CA GLY A 82 5.48 -25.89 -27.42
C GLY A 82 4.88 -25.47 -28.77
N GLY A 83 4.20 -24.33 -28.82
CA GLY A 83 3.69 -23.70 -30.05
C GLY A 83 4.73 -22.92 -30.85
N GLY A 84 5.98 -22.85 -30.41
CA GLY A 84 7.06 -22.13 -31.12
C GLY A 84 7.05 -20.61 -30.90
N PHE A 85 6.32 -20.10 -29.91
CA PHE A 85 6.31 -18.68 -29.58
C PHE A 85 7.45 -18.31 -28.61
N ASP A 86 8.27 -17.32 -28.99
CA ASP A 86 9.37 -16.81 -28.16
C ASP A 86 8.89 -16.24 -26.82
N THR A 87 7.65 -15.75 -26.77
CA THR A 87 7.00 -15.23 -25.57
C THR A 87 6.87 -16.29 -24.46
N GLY A 88 6.84 -17.59 -24.81
CA GLY A 88 6.81 -18.68 -23.83
C GLY A 88 8.09 -18.74 -22.98
N ASN A 89 9.26 -18.52 -23.57
CA ASN A 89 10.53 -18.47 -22.83
C ASN A 89 10.60 -17.22 -21.94
N ALA A 90 10.15 -16.07 -22.45
CA ALA A 90 10.10 -14.83 -21.67
C ALA A 90 9.16 -14.94 -20.46
N LEU A 91 7.98 -15.54 -20.64
CA LEU A 91 7.02 -15.75 -19.55
C LEU A 91 7.56 -16.72 -18.50
N ALA A 92 8.23 -17.80 -18.90
CA ALA A 92 8.86 -18.74 -17.97
C ALA A 92 9.94 -18.06 -17.12
N GLU A 93 10.74 -17.17 -17.72
CA GLU A 93 11.79 -16.44 -17.01
C GLU A 93 11.19 -15.40 -16.04
N LEU A 94 10.15 -14.67 -16.47
CA LEU A 94 9.43 -13.74 -15.60
C LEU A 94 8.85 -14.44 -14.37
N ASN A 95 8.20 -15.59 -14.56
CA ASN A 95 7.61 -16.36 -13.46
C ASN A 95 8.67 -16.85 -12.47
N ARG A 96 9.83 -17.30 -12.97
CA ARG A 96 10.98 -17.72 -12.15
C ARG A 96 11.64 -16.56 -11.41
N CYS A 97 11.71 -15.39 -12.03
CA CYS A 97 12.27 -14.20 -11.40
C CYS A 97 11.38 -13.71 -10.24
N GLY A 98 10.06 -13.77 -10.43
CA GLY A 98 9.07 -13.44 -9.41
C GLY A 98 9.22 -14.32 -8.15
N THR A 99 9.37 -15.63 -8.32
CA THR A 99 9.51 -16.57 -7.18
C THR A 99 10.83 -16.44 -6.42
N ARG A 100 11.92 -16.02 -7.09
CA ARG A 100 13.22 -15.77 -6.42
C ARG A 100 13.24 -14.48 -5.58
N ARG A 101 12.34 -13.53 -5.85
CA ARG A 101 12.30 -12.24 -5.15
C ARG A 101 11.39 -12.23 -3.92
N SER A 102 10.62 -13.28 -3.69
CA SER A 102 9.78 -13.40 -2.49
C SER A 102 10.65 -13.83 -1.30
N PRO A 103 10.78 -13.01 -0.23
CA PRO A 103 11.41 -13.47 1.00
C PRO A 103 10.57 -14.61 1.59
N ARG A 104 11.25 -15.68 2.03
CA ARG A 104 10.65 -16.82 2.71
C ARG A 104 10.12 -16.45 4.09
#